data_AF-A0A6J3LW86-F1
#
_entry.id   AF-A0A6J3LW86-F1
#
_cell.length_a   1.000
_cell.length_b   1.000
_cell.length_c   1.000
_cell.angle_alpha   90.00
_cell.angle_beta   90.00
_cell.angle_gamma   90.00
#
_symmetry.space_group_name_H-M   'P 1'
#
loop_
_entity.id
_entity.type
_entity.pdbx_description
1 polymer ?
#
loop_
_entity_poly.entity_id
_entity_poly.type
_entity_poly.pdbx_seq_one_letter_code
_entity_poly.pdbx_strand_id
1 'polypeptide(L)'
;MATSHTAHIANTRAHAGQQQTGQYKENIRFLPHVLGDLLFDYLIYVLPLCEAFLPATAATAPTFSPFLWEKDGRVWPADALIERLTAARVRALLPLLHFQPWRQMTVAIVKTDFADFPPLLRNGPA
;
A
#
# COMPACT_ATOMS: atom_id res chain seq x y z
N MET A 1 -27.86 -14.43 2.10
CA MET A 1 -27.69 -12.97 2.15
C MET A 1 -26.35 -12.64 1.52
N ALA A 2 -26.33 -12.05 0.32
CA ALA A 2 -25.08 -11.60 -0.29
C ALA A 2 -24.65 -10.32 0.42
N THR A 3 -23.61 -10.39 1.24
CA THR A 3 -22.94 -9.21 1.79
C THR A 3 -22.33 -8.45 0.62
N SER A 4 -22.93 -7.34 0.21
CA SER A 4 -22.35 -6.45 -0.80
C SER A 4 -21.05 -5.89 -0.24
N HIS A 5 -19.91 -6.42 -0.67
CA HIS A 5 -18.60 -5.95 -0.23
C HIS A 5 -18.24 -4.69 -0.99
N THR A 6 -18.25 -3.54 -0.32
CA THR A 6 -17.81 -2.26 -0.91
C THR A 6 -16.27 -2.24 -0.97
N ALA A 7 -15.71 -1.74 -2.07
CA ALA A 7 -14.26 -1.61 -2.25
C ALA A 7 -13.91 -0.24 -2.81
N HIS A 8 -12.76 0.29 -2.41
CA HIS A 8 -12.17 1.47 -3.06
C HIS A 8 -11.19 1.04 -4.16
N ILE A 9 -11.02 1.92 -5.14
CA ILE A 9 -10.07 1.72 -6.24
C ILE A 9 -8.86 2.61 -5.98
N ALA A 10 -7.67 2.02 -5.91
CA ALA A 10 -6.41 2.74 -5.83
C ALA A 10 -5.60 2.48 -7.11
N ASN A 11 -5.19 3.56 -7.80
CA ASN A 11 -4.21 3.46 -8.88
C ASN A 11 -2.81 3.70 -8.32
N THR A 12 -1.95 2.69 -8.42
CA THR A 12 -0.56 2.76 -7.96
C THR A 12 0.40 2.51 -9.10
N ARG A 13 1.49 3.27 -9.16
CA ARG A 13 2.62 3.00 -10.06
C ARG A 13 3.64 2.15 -9.32
N ALA A 14 3.82 0.90 -9.75
CA ALA A 14 4.80 0.02 -9.13
C ALA A 14 6.21 0.32 -9.67
N HIS A 15 7.11 0.74 -8.79
CA HIS A 15 8.50 1.07 -9.14
C HIS A 15 9.30 -0.14 -9.67
N ALA A 16 8.95 -1.38 -9.28
CA ALA A 16 9.72 -2.58 -9.65
C ALA A 16 9.72 -2.91 -11.15
N GLY A 17 8.70 -2.49 -11.93
CA GLY A 17 8.66 -2.71 -13.38
C GLY A 17 9.58 -1.77 -14.18
N GLN A 18 10.11 -0.73 -13.53
CA GLN A 18 10.93 0.30 -14.16
C GLN A 18 12.26 -0.25 -14.68
N GLN A 19 12.84 -1.23 -13.98
CA GLN A 19 14.19 -1.75 -14.27
C GLN A 19 14.24 -2.66 -15.52
N GLN A 20 13.11 -3.20 -15.99
CA GLN A 20 13.08 -4.14 -17.13
C GLN A 20 12.47 -3.58 -18.41
N THR A 21 11.52 -2.64 -18.32
CA THR A 21 10.73 -2.22 -19.50
C THR A 21 10.66 -0.71 -19.73
N GLY A 22 11.17 0.13 -18.82
CA GLY A 22 11.12 1.60 -18.94
C GLY A 22 9.70 2.21 -18.91
N GLN A 23 8.65 1.40 -18.88
CA GLN A 23 7.26 1.83 -18.82
C GLN A 23 6.69 1.69 -17.40
N TYR A 24 5.97 2.71 -16.95
CA TYR A 24 5.17 2.64 -15.73
C TYR A 24 4.03 1.64 -15.94
N LYS A 25 4.06 0.53 -15.19
CA LYS A 25 2.89 -0.34 -15.08
C LYS A 25 1.92 0.29 -14.09
N GLU A 26 0.80 0.81 -14.59
CA GLU A 26 -0.32 1.18 -13.73
C GLU A 26 -0.92 -0.09 -13.14
N ASN A 27 -0.97 -0.14 -11.81
CA ASN A 27 -1.57 -1.24 -11.07
C ASN A 27 -2.82 -0.69 -10.40
N ILE A 28 -3.96 -0.95 -11.04
CA ILE A 28 -5.27 -0.73 -10.45
C ILE A 28 -5.49 -1.84 -9.42
N ARG A 29 -5.67 -1.46 -8.16
CA ARG A 29 -5.93 -2.38 -7.05
C ARG A 29 -7.28 -2.06 -6.44
N PHE A 30 -8.03 -3.11 -6.15
CA PHE A 30 -9.17 -3.02 -5.26
C PHE A 30 -8.69 -3.14 -3.82
N LEU A 31 -9.18 -2.26 -2.97
CA LEU A 31 -8.88 -2.22 -1.55
C LEU A 31 -10.19 -2.43 -0.79
N PRO A 32 -10.25 -3.35 0.19
CA PRO A 32 -11.41 -3.48 1.08
C PRO A 32 -11.80 -2.11 1.65
N HIS A 33 -13.11 -1.82 1.77
CA HIS A 33 -13.63 -0.53 2.24
C HIS A 33 -12.85 0.03 3.43
N VAL A 34 -12.72 -0.77 4.50
CA VAL A 34 -12.03 -0.39 5.74
C VAL A 34 -10.57 0.02 5.51
N LEU A 35 -9.87 -0.66 4.60
CA LEU A 35 -8.48 -0.33 4.27
C LEU A 35 -8.41 0.89 3.34
N GLY A 36 -9.41 1.10 2.48
CA GLY A 36 -9.52 2.29 1.65
C GLY A 36 -9.82 3.54 2.46
N ASP A 37 -10.79 3.50 3.36
CA ASP A 37 -11.07 4.61 4.29
C ASP A 37 -9.83 4.95 5.10
N LEU A 38 -9.15 3.96 5.68
CA LEU A 38 -7.94 4.19 6.45
C LEU A 38 -6.84 4.88 5.61
N LEU A 39 -6.71 4.48 4.33
CA LEU A 39 -5.78 5.14 3.42
C LEU A 39 -6.22 6.57 3.11
N PHE A 40 -7.51 6.81 2.88
CA PHE A 40 -8.04 8.16 2.64
C PHE A 40 -7.87 9.05 3.88
N ASP A 41 -8.20 8.57 5.07
CA ASP A 41 -8.01 9.28 6.33
C ASP A 41 -6.53 9.63 6.55
N TYR A 42 -5.64 8.70 6.24
CA TYR A 42 -4.19 8.95 6.30
C TYR A 42 -3.78 10.08 5.33
N LEU A 43 -4.23 10.02 4.07
CA LEU A 43 -3.87 11.00 3.05
C LEU A 43 -4.48 12.39 3.33
N ILE A 44 -5.71 12.44 3.85
CA ILE A 44 -6.47 13.69 4.04
C ILE A 44 -6.12 14.36 5.37
N TYR A 45 -5.96 13.58 6.45
CA TYR A 45 -5.81 14.14 7.79
C TYR A 45 -4.40 13.98 8.34
N VAL A 46 -3.79 12.79 8.21
CA VAL A 46 -2.50 12.52 8.85
C VAL A 46 -1.35 13.15 8.08
N LEU A 47 -1.34 13.03 6.75
CA LEU A 47 -0.25 13.53 5.94
C LEU A 47 -0.09 15.06 6.06
N PRO A 48 -1.16 15.88 5.93
CA PRO A 48 -1.04 17.33 6.08
C PRO A 48 -0.70 17.74 7.51
N LEU A 49 -1.16 16.98 8.51
CA LEU A 49 -0.81 17.23 9.91
C LEU A 49 0.69 16.96 10.17
N CYS A 50 1.21 15.85 9.67
CA CYS A 50 2.63 15.55 9.75
C CYS A 50 3.48 16.67 9.11
N GLU A 51 3.06 17.21 7.96
CA GLU A 51 3.75 18.35 7.33
C GLU A 51 3.70 19.63 8.17
N ALA A 52 2.54 19.94 8.76
CA ALA A 52 2.38 21.15 9.56
C ALA A 52 3.19 21.12 10.86
N PHE A 53 3.43 19.93 11.43
CA PHE A 53 3.99 19.78 12.76
C PHE A 53 5.40 19.14 12.80
N LEU A 54 5.83 18.42 11.77
CA LEU A 54 7.20 17.90 11.69
C LEU A 54 8.11 18.96 11.06
N PRO A 55 9.18 19.38 11.74
CA PRO A 55 10.13 20.33 11.19
C PRO A 55 10.70 19.78 9.89
N ALA A 56 10.59 20.53 8.80
CA ALA A 56 11.31 20.25 7.57
C ALA A 56 12.81 20.19 7.91
N THR A 57 13.40 19.00 7.91
CA THR A 57 14.85 18.87 8.03
C THR A 57 15.46 19.56 6.80
N ALA A 58 16.42 20.44 7.06
CA ALA A 58 16.87 21.47 6.14
C ALA A 58 17.45 20.93 4.82
N ALA A 59 16.59 20.71 3.83
CA ALA A 59 16.82 20.92 2.40
C ALA A 59 15.61 20.38 1.63
N THR A 60 15.07 21.21 0.74
CA THR A 60 14.08 20.89 -0.30
C THR A 60 12.61 21.12 0.08
N ALA A 61 11.92 21.79 -0.84
CA ALA A 61 10.59 22.38 -0.75
C ALA A 61 9.46 21.40 -0.34
N PRO A 62 8.34 21.92 0.21
CA PRO A 62 7.15 21.13 0.48
C PRO A 62 6.51 20.77 -0.85
N THR A 63 6.80 19.58 -1.34
CA THR A 63 6.08 19.00 -2.46
C THR A 63 6.00 17.53 -2.15
N PHE A 64 4.80 17.07 -1.79
CA PHE A 64 4.42 15.69 -1.55
C PHE A 64 5.42 14.71 -2.17
N SER A 65 6.07 13.90 -1.33
CA SER A 65 6.77 12.74 -1.86
C SER A 65 5.77 11.96 -2.72
N PRO A 66 6.10 11.63 -3.98
CA PRO A 66 5.21 10.82 -4.82
C PRO A 66 5.09 9.38 -4.30
N PHE A 67 5.78 9.05 -3.21
CA PHE A 67 5.79 7.74 -2.58
C PHE A 67 5.03 7.78 -1.25
N LEU A 68 4.10 6.84 -1.08
CA LEU A 68 3.32 6.68 0.16
C LEU A 68 4.21 6.36 1.38
N TRP A 69 5.33 5.68 1.16
CA TRP A 69 6.25 5.21 2.21
C TRP A 69 7.62 5.83 2.00
N GLU A 70 7.80 7.01 2.58
CA GLU A 70 9.01 7.81 2.49
C GLU A 70 9.34 8.37 3.88
N LYS A 71 10.63 8.52 4.17
CA LYS A 71 11.13 9.20 5.36
C LYS A 71 12.40 9.99 5.02
N ASP A 72 12.40 11.28 5.35
CA ASP A 72 13.54 12.21 5.16
C ASP A 72 14.08 12.28 3.71
N GLY A 73 13.17 12.39 2.74
CA GLY A 73 13.41 12.34 1.30
C GLY A 73 13.72 10.95 0.74
N ARG A 74 13.65 9.87 1.55
CA ARG A 74 14.06 8.52 1.13
C ARG A 74 12.90 7.52 1.17
N VAL A 75 12.62 6.92 0.01
CA VAL A 75 11.68 5.81 -0.10
C VAL A 75 12.14 4.67 0.79
N TRP A 76 11.21 4.05 1.50
CA TRP A 76 11.51 2.91 2.36
C TRP A 76 12.22 1.80 1.57
N PRO A 77 13.36 1.28 2.06
CA PRO A 77 13.97 0.09 1.48
C PRO A 77 13.03 -1.10 1.63
N ALA A 78 13.20 -2.12 0.78
CA ALA A 78 12.31 -3.29 0.74
C ALA A 78 12.10 -3.94 2.12
N ASP A 79 13.14 -3.94 2.96
CA ASP A 79 13.12 -4.58 4.28
C ASP A 79 12.47 -3.72 5.37
N ALA A 80 12.35 -2.39 5.17
CA ALA A 80 11.75 -1.51 6.18
C ALA A 80 10.29 -1.87 6.49
N LEU A 81 9.55 -2.34 5.48
CA LEU A 81 8.19 -2.83 5.70
C LEU A 81 8.17 -4.07 6.60
N ILE A 82 9.12 -5.00 6.40
CA ILE A 82 9.23 -6.23 7.19
C ILE A 82 9.59 -5.89 8.64
N GLU A 83 10.51 -4.97 8.85
CA GLU A 83 10.86 -4.48 10.20
C GLU A 83 9.65 -3.88 10.92
N ARG A 84 8.87 -3.05 10.21
CA ARG A 84 7.67 -2.41 10.78
C ARG A 84 6.57 -3.41 11.09
N LEU A 85 6.34 -4.38 10.22
CA LEU A 85 5.42 -5.49 10.47
C LEU A 85 5.88 -6.34 11.65
N THR A 86 7.19 -6.57 11.80
CA THR A 86 7.76 -7.32 12.92
C THR A 86 7.51 -6.59 14.25
N ALA A 87 7.71 -5.27 14.29
CA ALA A 87 7.44 -4.46 15.46
C ALA A 87 5.93 -4.41 15.80
N ALA A 88 5.06 -4.26 14.80
CA ALA A 88 3.61 -4.27 14.99
C ALA A 88 3.10 -5.64 15.47
N ARG A 89 3.66 -6.73 14.93
CA ARG A 89 3.40 -8.11 15.35
C ARG A 89 3.65 -8.33 16.83
N VAL A 90 4.75 -7.81 17.38
CA VAL A 90 5.04 -7.91 18.83
C VAL A 90 3.92 -7.26 19.66
N ARG A 91 3.44 -6.09 19.23
CA ARG A 91 2.33 -5.39 19.90
C ARG A 91 1.00 -6.14 19.78
N ALA A 92 0.78 -6.81 18.65
CA ALA A 92 -0.42 -7.58 18.36
C ALA A 92 -0.37 -9.05 18.82
N LEU A 93 0.72 -9.48 19.48
CA LEU A 93 0.95 -10.87 19.92
C LEU A 93 0.81 -11.93 18.80
N LEU A 94 1.16 -11.57 17.56
CA LEU A 94 1.05 -12.45 16.40
C LEU A 94 2.29 -13.37 16.27
N PRO A 95 2.22 -14.50 15.53
CA PRO A 95 3.40 -15.30 15.17
C PRO A 95 4.29 -14.59 14.14
N LEU A 96 5.57 -14.97 14.06
CA LEU A 96 6.49 -14.36 13.09
C LEU A 96 6.14 -14.89 11.71
N LEU A 97 5.72 -13.98 10.84
CA LEU A 97 5.41 -14.30 9.45
C LEU A 97 6.46 -13.63 8.56
N HIS A 98 7.14 -14.42 7.75
CA HIS A 98 7.91 -13.89 6.62
C HIS A 98 6.98 -13.15 5.65
N PHE A 99 7.55 -12.30 4.79
CA PHE A 99 6.79 -11.46 3.87
C PHE A 99 5.89 -12.25 2.90
N GLN A 100 6.32 -13.44 2.46
CA GLN A 100 5.57 -14.24 1.49
C GLN A 100 4.20 -14.73 2.01
N PRO A 101 4.10 -15.30 3.23
CA PRO A 101 2.80 -15.59 3.87
C PRO A 101 1.82 -14.42 3.85
N TRP A 102 2.27 -13.20 4.15
CA TRP A 102 1.41 -12.01 4.11
C TRP A 102 0.82 -11.80 2.72
N ARG A 103 1.65 -11.90 1.66
CA ARG A 103 1.17 -11.80 0.27
C ARG A 103 0.15 -12.86 -0.07
N GLN A 104 0.39 -14.10 0.33
CA GLN A 104 -0.53 -15.21 0.04
C GLN A 104 -1.87 -15.03 0.76
N MET A 105 -1.85 -14.56 2.02
CA MET A 105 -3.06 -14.21 2.76
C MET A 105 -3.82 -13.09 2.07
N THR A 106 -3.16 -12.01 1.63
CA THR A 106 -3.81 -10.94 0.88
C THR A 106 -4.44 -11.45 -0.41
N VAL A 107 -3.74 -12.30 -1.17
CA VAL A 107 -4.28 -12.90 -2.40
C VAL A 107 -5.49 -13.78 -2.11
N ALA A 108 -5.45 -14.58 -1.04
CA ALA A 108 -6.57 -15.42 -0.63
C ALA A 108 -7.78 -14.57 -0.24
N ILE A 109 -7.60 -13.58 0.63
CA ILE A 109 -8.67 -12.64 1.04
C ILE A 109 -9.27 -11.97 -0.20
N VAL A 110 -8.43 -11.41 -1.09
CA VAL A 110 -8.92 -10.75 -2.31
C VAL A 110 -9.72 -11.71 -3.19
N LYS A 111 -9.23 -12.94 -3.39
CA LYS A 111 -9.93 -13.93 -4.21
C LYS A 111 -11.24 -14.42 -3.59
N THR A 112 -11.32 -14.50 -2.27
CA THR A 112 -12.51 -15.00 -1.57
C THR A 112 -13.56 -13.90 -1.44
N ASP A 113 -13.15 -12.71 -1.02
CA ASP A 113 -14.06 -11.62 -0.63
C ASP A 113 -14.41 -10.71 -1.81
N PHE A 114 -13.61 -10.73 -2.88
CA PHE A 114 -13.79 -9.88 -4.06
C PHE A 114 -13.89 -10.70 -5.36
N ALA A 115 -14.31 -11.97 -5.26
CA ALA A 115 -14.47 -12.87 -6.41
C ALA A 115 -15.38 -12.29 -7.51
N ASP A 116 -16.40 -11.53 -7.10
CA ASP A 116 -17.41 -10.95 -7.98
C ASP A 116 -16.99 -9.61 -8.62
N PHE A 117 -15.84 -9.06 -8.22
CA PHE A 117 -15.31 -7.84 -8.83
C PHE A 117 -14.81 -8.13 -10.26
N PRO A 118 -15.05 -7.22 -11.22
CA PRO A 118 -14.76 -7.46 -12.62
C PRO A 118 -13.29 -7.83 -12.86
N PRO A 119 -12.99 -8.69 -13.86
CA PRO A 119 -11.69 -9.31 -14.06
C PRO A 119 -10.65 -8.34 -14.65
N LEU A 120 -10.31 -7.27 -13.95
CA LEU A 120 -9.17 -6.41 -14.28
C LEU A 120 -7.82 -7.05 -13.93
N LEU A 121 -7.83 -8.25 -13.33
CA LEU A 121 -6.65 -8.99 -12.89
C LEU A 121 -6.24 -10.16 -13.80
N ARG A 122 -6.94 -10.43 -14.92
CA ARG A 122 -6.63 -11.61 -15.76
C ARG A 122 -5.60 -11.40 -16.87
N ASN A 123 -5.34 -10.17 -17.32
CA ASN A 123 -4.49 -9.96 -18.49
C ASN A 123 -3.34 -8.99 -18.23
N GLY A 124 -2.19 -9.52 -17.84
CA GLY A 124 -0.89 -9.00 -18.26
C GLY A 124 -0.26 -10.02 -19.20
N PRO A 125 0.39 -9.61 -20.31
CA PRO A 125 0.84 -10.54 -21.35
C PRO A 125 1.85 -11.56 -20.80
N ALA A 126 1.76 -12.77 -21.35
CA ALA A 126 2.67 -13.90 -21.16
C ALA A 126 4.06 -13.63 -21.75
#